data_AF-A0A7V9LH77-F1
#
_entry.id   AF-A0A7V9LH77-F1
#
_cell.length_a   1.000
_cell.length_b   1.000
_cell.length_c   1.000
_cell.angle_alpha   90.00
_cell.angle_beta   90.00
_cell.angle_gamma   90.00
#
_symmetry.space_group_name_H-M   'P 1'
#
loop_
_entity.id
_entity.type
_entity.pdbx_description
1 polymer ?
#
loop_
_entity_poly.entity_id
_entity_poly.type
_entity_poly.pdbx_seq_one_letter_code
_entity_poly.pdbx_strand_id
1 'polypeptide(L)'
;MSLEQGATPGGARCPACGEPLFVWVETQGWGPREDQVVDRCENCGLVVGRDSVPDAEAALAELLALRRGTHSNGSGGEAATPVVIRAPNAASVQAWLGAENWAALRPGDTDLKPTPRSAALLLEKRGLQVRSIRHLPAPGMALMWQTLLNLLTFHRDFAPEALSGRLRPSGGRGRAAFAIDAMVTVLAAIPTAILAVAIEGGAVIARRGGVIEVSAS
;
A
#
# COMPACT_ATOMS: atom_id res chain seq x y z
N MET A 1 -19.45 -2.81 14.55
CA MET A 1 -18.32 -1.92 14.84
C MET A 1 -18.90 -0.52 14.99
N SER A 2 -18.78 0.11 16.18
CA SER A 2 -19.46 1.38 16.47
C SER A 2 -18.71 2.54 15.82
N LEU A 3 -19.42 3.40 15.09
CA LEU A 3 -18.90 4.63 14.45
C LEU A 3 -18.30 5.63 15.46
N GLU A 4 -18.47 5.40 16.76
CA GLU A 4 -18.04 6.32 17.82
C GLU A 4 -16.54 6.26 18.17
N GLN A 5 -15.78 5.26 17.69
CA GLN A 5 -14.36 5.12 18.04
C GLN A 5 -13.39 5.93 17.16
N GLY A 6 -13.82 6.54 16.05
CA GLY A 6 -12.92 7.27 15.13
C GLY A 6 -12.85 8.79 15.33
N ALA A 7 -13.72 9.37 16.17
CA ALA A 7 -13.81 10.81 16.34
C ALA A 7 -13.61 11.23 17.81
N THR A 8 -12.62 10.66 18.50
CA THR A 8 -12.23 11.14 19.82
C THR A 8 -11.66 12.57 19.69
N PRO A 9 -12.17 13.54 20.48
CA PRO A 9 -11.58 14.88 20.55
C PRO A 9 -10.10 14.77 20.95
N GLY A 10 -9.21 15.25 20.07
CA GLY A 10 -7.75 15.14 20.25
C GLY A 10 -7.09 13.92 19.59
N GLY A 11 -7.85 13.07 18.88
CA GLY A 11 -7.29 11.99 18.06
C GLY A 11 -6.43 12.50 16.89
N ALA A 12 -5.53 11.63 16.41
CA ALA A 12 -4.66 11.92 15.27
C ALA A 12 -5.49 12.31 14.04
N ARG A 13 -5.01 13.32 13.30
CA ARG A 13 -5.69 13.88 12.12
C ARG A 13 -5.01 13.42 10.84
N CYS A 14 -5.77 13.31 9.76
CA CYS A 14 -5.24 12.98 8.45
C CYS A 14 -4.19 14.02 8.02
N PRO A 15 -2.92 13.65 7.79
CA PRO A 15 -1.87 14.62 7.44
C PRO A 15 -2.10 15.31 6.09
N ALA A 16 -2.85 14.67 5.19
CA ALA A 16 -3.17 15.23 3.88
C ALA A 16 -4.23 16.34 3.95
N CYS A 17 -5.31 16.17 4.74
CA CYS A 17 -6.48 17.06 4.68
C CYS A 17 -7.00 17.56 6.04
N GLY A 18 -6.43 17.12 7.15
CA GLY A 18 -6.83 17.53 8.51
C GLY A 18 -8.09 16.85 9.07
N GLU A 19 -8.82 16.09 8.25
CA GLU A 19 -10.02 15.37 8.68
C GLU A 19 -9.72 14.21 9.65
N PRO A 20 -10.71 13.74 10.44
CA PRO A 20 -10.56 12.55 11.27
C PRO A 20 -10.12 11.31 10.48
N LEU A 21 -9.48 10.38 11.19
CA LEU A 21 -9.08 9.06 10.73
C LEU A 21 -9.95 8.00 11.41
N PHE A 22 -10.40 7.00 10.66
CA PHE A 22 -11.27 5.93 11.17
C PHE A 22 -10.62 4.58 10.96
N VAL A 23 -10.90 3.61 11.85
CA VAL A 23 -10.45 2.22 11.66
C VAL A 23 -10.92 1.75 10.30
N TRP A 24 -9.98 1.29 9.48
CA TRP A 24 -10.31 0.66 8.21
C TRP A 24 -10.22 -0.85 8.30
N VAL A 25 -9.09 -1.36 8.76
CA VAL A 25 -8.85 -2.80 8.95
C VAL A 25 -8.05 -3.05 10.22
N GLU A 26 -8.36 -4.16 10.88
CA GLU A 26 -7.55 -4.72 11.96
C GLU A 26 -6.87 -5.96 11.38
N THR A 27 -5.55 -5.92 11.27
CA THR A 27 -4.81 -7.12 10.88
C THR A 27 -4.66 -8.01 12.11
N GLN A 28 -4.94 -9.31 11.95
CA GLN A 28 -4.66 -10.33 12.96
C GLN A 28 -3.82 -11.43 12.31
N GLY A 29 -2.84 -11.98 13.03
CA GLY A 29 -2.11 -13.13 12.52
C GLY A 29 -0.93 -13.65 13.37
N TRP A 30 -0.29 -14.69 12.84
CA TRP A 30 0.82 -15.46 13.40
C TRP A 30 2.20 -14.78 13.20
N GLY A 31 2.46 -13.67 13.91
CA GLY A 31 3.80 -13.07 13.96
C GLY A 31 3.89 -11.84 14.87
N PRO A 32 5.10 -11.45 15.33
CA PRO A 32 5.29 -10.36 16.30
C PRO A 32 4.95 -8.94 15.79
N ARG A 33 4.48 -8.78 14.55
CA ARG A 33 4.10 -7.50 13.93
C ARG A 33 2.77 -7.53 13.19
N GLU A 34 1.95 -8.57 13.39
CA GLU A 34 0.72 -8.79 12.61
C GLU A 34 -0.54 -8.19 13.25
N ASP A 35 -0.47 -7.69 14.49
CA ASP A 35 -1.53 -6.92 15.13
C ASP A 35 -1.33 -5.43 14.82
N GLN A 36 -1.92 -4.95 13.73
CA GLN A 36 -1.89 -3.54 13.34
C GLN A 36 -3.31 -3.05 13.12
N VAL A 37 -3.58 -1.86 13.67
CA VAL A 37 -4.79 -1.13 13.32
C VAL A 37 -4.41 -0.15 12.24
N VAL A 38 -5.04 -0.28 11.09
CA VAL A 38 -4.82 0.61 9.95
C VAL A 38 -6.02 1.52 9.85
N ASP A 39 -5.76 2.83 9.86
CA ASP A 39 -6.77 3.86 9.74
C ASP A 39 -6.87 4.39 8.31
N ARG A 40 -8.05 4.91 7.97
CA ARG A 40 -8.35 5.54 6.69
C ARG A 40 -9.10 6.85 6.89
N CYS A 41 -8.71 7.86 6.13
CA CYS A 41 -9.46 9.11 6.03
C CYS A 41 -10.66 8.95 5.10
N GLU A 42 -11.88 9.23 5.57
CA GLU A 42 -13.08 9.15 4.72
C GLU A 42 -13.14 10.24 3.64
N ASN A 43 -12.52 11.41 3.87
CA ASN A 43 -12.53 12.51 2.92
C ASN A 43 -11.56 12.30 1.75
N CYS A 44 -10.26 12.07 2.03
CA CYS A 44 -9.25 11.94 0.98
C CYS A 44 -8.83 10.49 0.69
N GLY A 45 -9.28 9.52 1.49
CA GLY A 45 -9.00 8.10 1.31
C GLY A 45 -7.59 7.65 1.70
N LEU A 46 -6.76 8.54 2.23
CA LEU A 46 -5.42 8.20 2.73
C LEU A 46 -5.51 7.06 3.75
N VAL A 47 -4.63 6.07 3.62
CA VAL A 47 -4.50 4.94 4.55
C VAL A 47 -3.16 5.05 5.28
N VAL A 48 -3.14 4.80 6.59
CA VAL A 48 -1.97 4.93 7.48
C VAL A 48 -2.08 4.02 8.69
N GLY A 49 -0.96 3.56 9.24
CA GLY A 49 -0.94 2.84 10.52
C GLY A 49 -1.35 3.74 11.68
N ARG A 50 -2.20 3.25 12.59
CA ARG A 50 -2.73 4.03 13.74
C ARG A 50 -1.64 4.59 14.64
N ASP A 51 -0.64 3.76 14.95
CA ASP A 51 0.45 4.12 15.87
C ASP A 51 1.58 4.90 15.19
N SER A 52 1.45 5.16 13.88
CA SER A 52 2.48 5.83 13.07
C SER A 52 1.93 7.00 12.24
N VAL A 53 0.78 7.58 12.62
CA VAL A 53 0.23 8.76 11.92
C VAL A 53 1.23 9.93 11.99
N PRO A 54 1.86 10.30 10.85
CA PRO A 54 2.83 11.39 10.84
C PRO A 54 2.12 12.75 10.82
N ASP A 55 2.84 13.81 11.20
CA ASP A 55 2.40 15.16 10.87
C ASP A 55 2.44 15.42 9.35
N ALA A 56 1.89 16.55 8.91
CA ALA A 56 1.79 16.86 7.47
C ALA A 56 3.14 16.95 6.76
N GLU A 57 4.19 17.46 7.43
CA GLU A 57 5.52 17.60 6.83
C GLU A 57 6.24 16.26 6.74
N ALA A 58 6.14 15.43 7.77
CA ALA A 58 6.65 14.07 7.80
C ALA A 58 5.94 13.18 6.77
N ALA A 59 4.62 13.27 6.65
CA ALA A 59 3.85 12.55 5.63
C ALA A 59 4.30 12.92 4.21
N LEU A 60 4.56 14.20 3.97
CA LEU A 60 5.05 14.67 2.68
C LEU A 60 6.49 14.22 2.43
N ALA A 61 7.36 14.24 3.44
CA ALA A 61 8.71 13.71 3.33
C ALA A 61 8.69 12.21 2.99
N GLU A 62 7.84 11.42 3.63
CA GLU A 62 7.65 10.00 3.33
C GLU A 62 7.12 9.79 1.91
N LEU A 63 6.13 10.57 1.47
CA LEU A 63 5.62 10.51 0.08
C LEU A 63 6.72 10.86 -0.94
N LEU A 64 7.57 11.84 -0.65
CA LEU A 64 8.69 12.23 -1.51
C LEU A 64 9.84 11.21 -1.47
N ALA A 65 9.99 10.42 -0.41
CA ALA A 65 10.95 9.32 -0.35
C ALA A 65 10.60 8.20 -1.35
N LEU A 66 9.34 8.10 -1.78
CA LEU A 66 8.87 7.21 -2.85
C LEU A 66 9.18 7.75 -4.26
N ARG A 67 9.94 8.85 -4.38
CA ARG A 67 10.35 9.41 -5.66
C ARG A 67 11.17 8.40 -6.44
N ARG A 68 10.79 8.15 -7.70
CA ARG A 68 11.62 7.39 -8.63
C ARG A 68 12.69 8.32 -9.21
N GLY A 69 13.96 8.03 -8.91
CA GLY A 69 15.17 8.50 -9.60
C GLY A 69 15.20 9.92 -10.20
N THR A 70 16.05 10.78 -9.63
CA THR A 70 16.93 11.68 -10.42
C THR A 70 18.12 12.05 -9.56
N HIS A 71 19.16 11.20 -9.54
CA HIS A 71 20.52 11.69 -9.33
C HIS A 71 20.92 12.44 -10.60
N SER A 72 20.54 13.72 -10.72
CA SER A 72 21.21 14.60 -11.66
C SER A 72 22.56 14.96 -11.05
N ASN A 73 23.59 14.17 -11.40
CA ASN A 73 24.95 14.71 -11.39
C ASN A 73 24.92 15.98 -12.25
N GLY A 74 25.36 17.10 -11.66
CA GLY A 74 25.14 18.42 -12.21
C GLY A 74 25.59 18.57 -13.66
N SER A 75 24.76 19.23 -14.46
CA SER A 75 25.18 20.15 -15.52
C SER A 75 23.95 20.73 -16.23
N GLY A 76 23.79 22.06 -16.08
CA GLY A 76 23.22 22.95 -17.10
C GLY A 76 21.71 22.92 -17.36
N GLY A 77 21.00 23.94 -16.87
CA GLY A 77 19.65 24.31 -17.32
C GLY A 77 18.58 24.12 -16.26
N GLU A 78 18.22 25.21 -15.58
CA GLU A 78 17.25 25.30 -14.49
C GLU A 78 15.81 25.17 -14.99
N ALA A 79 15.47 24.03 -15.60
CA ALA A 79 14.10 23.58 -15.72
C ALA A 79 13.80 22.70 -14.51
N ALA A 80 12.90 23.16 -13.63
CA ALA A 80 12.47 22.40 -12.46
C ALA A 80 12.07 20.98 -12.87
N THR A 81 12.90 19.99 -12.50
CA THR A 81 12.68 18.61 -12.91
C THR A 81 11.41 18.11 -12.24
N PRO A 82 10.43 17.56 -12.99
CA PRO A 82 9.18 17.10 -12.39
C PRO A 82 9.45 16.00 -11.37
N VAL A 83 8.80 16.10 -10.22
CA VAL A 83 8.84 15.08 -9.17
C VAL A 83 7.94 13.93 -9.59
N VAL A 84 8.49 12.74 -9.72
CA VAL A 84 7.75 11.52 -10.09
C VAL A 84 7.74 10.55 -8.91
N ILE A 85 6.55 10.25 -8.41
CA ILE A 85 6.32 9.44 -7.21
C ILE A 85 5.58 8.18 -7.63
N ARG A 86 6.02 7.01 -7.14
CA ARG A 86 5.32 5.75 -7.38
C ARG A 86 4.90 5.13 -6.05
N ALA A 87 3.61 4.90 -5.89
CA ALA A 87 3.05 4.38 -4.65
C ALA A 87 1.93 3.36 -4.91
N PRO A 88 1.70 2.40 -3.98
CA PRO A 88 0.45 1.65 -3.93
C PRO A 88 -0.74 2.61 -3.78
N ASN A 89 -1.84 2.31 -4.47
CA ASN A 89 -3.05 3.12 -4.47
C ASN A 89 -4.08 2.57 -3.47
N ALA A 90 -4.34 3.30 -2.39
CA ALA A 90 -5.33 2.91 -1.40
C ALA A 90 -6.79 2.93 -1.91
N ALA A 91 -7.07 3.61 -3.03
CA ALA A 91 -8.39 3.61 -3.68
C ALA A 91 -8.58 2.46 -4.69
N SER A 92 -7.61 1.56 -4.80
CA SER A 92 -7.59 0.51 -5.81
C SER A 92 -8.56 -0.63 -5.54
N VAL A 93 -8.86 -1.41 -6.58
CA VAL A 93 -9.68 -2.63 -6.46
C VAL A 93 -9.00 -3.65 -5.55
N GLN A 94 -7.67 -3.82 -5.64
CA GLN A 94 -6.93 -4.73 -4.76
C GLN A 94 -6.95 -4.30 -3.28
N ALA A 95 -6.98 -3.00 -2.96
CA ALA A 95 -7.09 -2.54 -1.58
C ALA A 95 -8.46 -2.91 -1.00
N TRP A 96 -9.51 -2.80 -1.81
CA TRP A 96 -10.87 -3.20 -1.43
C TRP A 96 -11.04 -4.73 -1.33
N LEU A 97 -10.54 -5.48 -2.31
CA LEU A 97 -10.61 -6.95 -2.32
C LEU A 97 -9.73 -7.60 -1.25
N GLY A 98 -8.52 -7.06 -1.08
CA GLY A 98 -7.53 -7.62 -0.17
C GLY A 98 -7.86 -7.34 1.29
N ALA A 99 -8.47 -6.18 1.60
CA ALA A 99 -8.69 -5.72 2.98
C ALA A 99 -7.41 -5.91 3.82
N GLU A 100 -7.47 -6.65 4.93
CA GLU A 100 -6.30 -6.96 5.76
C GLU A 100 -5.20 -7.78 5.02
N ASN A 101 -5.52 -8.46 3.94
CA ASN A 101 -4.59 -9.27 3.11
C ASN A 101 -4.00 -8.50 1.93
N TRP A 102 -4.30 -7.20 1.80
CA TRP A 102 -3.74 -6.37 0.73
C TRP A 102 -2.21 -6.34 0.83
N ALA A 103 -1.52 -6.80 -0.21
CA ALA A 103 -0.06 -6.99 -0.20
C ALA A 103 0.74 -5.69 -0.02
N ALA A 104 0.13 -4.51 -0.18
CA ALA A 104 0.80 -3.26 0.13
C ALA A 104 0.89 -3.00 1.64
N LEU A 105 0.10 -3.67 2.48
CA LEU A 105 0.16 -3.56 3.95
C LEU A 105 1.35 -4.33 4.56
N ARG A 106 2.27 -4.80 3.72
CA ARG A 106 3.47 -5.53 4.17
C ARG A 106 4.26 -4.70 5.19
N PRO A 107 4.61 -5.28 6.36
CA PRO A 107 5.48 -4.62 7.32
C PRO A 107 6.85 -4.27 6.72
N GLY A 108 7.32 -3.05 6.99
CA GLY A 108 8.62 -2.56 6.51
C GLY A 108 8.58 -1.83 5.17
N ASP A 109 7.43 -1.83 4.48
CA ASP A 109 7.13 -0.82 3.46
C ASP A 109 6.71 0.51 4.14
N THR A 110 6.51 1.58 3.36
CA THR A 110 5.98 2.87 3.82
C THR A 110 4.65 2.69 4.57
N ASP A 111 4.44 3.31 5.73
CA ASP A 111 3.16 3.21 6.45
C ASP A 111 2.07 4.03 5.75
N LEU A 112 2.47 5.05 4.99
CA LEU A 112 1.59 5.94 4.26
C LEU A 112 1.17 5.34 2.90
N LYS A 113 -0.13 5.06 2.73
CA LYS A 113 -0.70 4.54 1.48
C LYS A 113 -1.63 5.58 0.83
N PRO A 114 -1.14 6.35 -0.17
CA PRO A 114 -1.91 7.43 -0.74
C PRO A 114 -3.00 6.95 -1.69
N THR A 115 -4.02 7.79 -1.86
CA THR A 115 -4.87 7.84 -3.05
C THR A 115 -4.36 8.96 -3.98
N PRO A 116 -4.82 9.01 -5.23
CA PRO A 116 -4.60 10.17 -6.11
C PRO A 116 -4.91 11.52 -5.42
N ARG A 117 -6.02 11.58 -4.67
CA ARG A 117 -6.47 12.80 -3.99
C ARG A 117 -5.57 13.16 -2.81
N SER A 118 -5.24 12.19 -1.95
CA SER A 118 -4.38 12.48 -0.79
C SER A 118 -2.96 12.83 -1.20
N ALA A 119 -2.42 12.20 -2.27
CA ALA A 119 -1.12 12.57 -2.83
C ALA A 119 -1.12 14.01 -3.35
N ALA A 120 -2.17 14.42 -4.08
CA ALA A 120 -2.29 15.78 -4.58
C ALA A 120 -2.33 16.81 -3.45
N LEU A 121 -3.13 16.56 -2.40
CA LEU A 121 -3.22 17.44 -1.23
C LEU A 121 -1.90 17.55 -0.46
N LEU A 122 -1.16 16.46 -0.32
CA LEU A 122 0.16 16.48 0.32
C LEU A 122 1.16 17.29 -0.52
N LEU A 123 1.20 17.09 -1.84
CA LEU A 123 2.11 17.78 -2.74
C LEU A 123 1.82 19.30 -2.81
N GLU A 124 0.54 19.67 -2.78
CA GLU A 124 0.10 21.06 -2.80
C GLU A 124 0.63 21.87 -1.60
N LYS A 125 0.82 21.22 -0.44
CA LYS A 125 1.44 21.87 0.75
C LYS A 125 2.87 22.36 0.50
N ARG A 126 3.59 21.79 -0.48
CA ARG A 126 4.90 22.26 -0.94
C ARG A 126 4.83 23.15 -2.20
N GLY A 127 3.64 23.56 -2.62
CA GLY A 127 3.41 24.29 -3.85
C GLY A 127 3.59 23.45 -5.12
N LEU A 128 3.65 22.12 -5.01
CA LEU A 128 3.78 21.22 -6.16
C LEU A 128 2.38 20.88 -6.70
N GLN A 129 2.14 21.17 -7.97
CA GLN A 129 0.88 20.84 -8.62
C GLN A 129 0.99 19.50 -9.35
N VAL A 130 0.05 18.60 -9.10
CA VAL A 130 -0.04 17.34 -9.83
C VAL A 130 -0.37 17.62 -11.29
N ARG A 131 0.52 17.21 -12.19
CA ARG A 131 0.38 17.34 -13.64
C ARG A 131 -0.31 16.13 -14.26
N SER A 132 0.01 14.94 -13.77
CA SER A 132 -0.57 13.70 -14.28
C SER A 132 -0.56 12.59 -13.25
N ILE A 133 -1.54 11.70 -13.36
CA ILE A 133 -1.66 10.49 -12.56
C ILE A 133 -1.85 9.33 -13.54
N ARG A 134 -0.98 8.32 -13.44
CA ARG A 134 -1.02 7.12 -14.27
C ARG A 134 -1.16 5.90 -13.38
N HIS A 135 -1.91 4.90 -13.84
CA HIS A 135 -1.90 3.58 -13.20
C HIS A 135 -0.89 2.69 -13.91
N LEU A 136 -0.05 1.99 -13.15
CA LEU A 136 1.03 1.16 -13.70
C LEU A 136 0.60 -0.32 -13.74
N PRO A 137 0.25 -0.89 -14.91
CA PRO A 137 -0.37 -2.21 -14.98
C PRO A 137 0.54 -3.32 -14.48
N ALA A 138 1.78 -3.40 -14.96
CA ALA A 138 2.68 -4.49 -14.58
C ALA A 138 3.00 -4.52 -13.07
N PRO A 139 3.37 -3.40 -12.43
CA PRO A 139 3.42 -3.31 -10.97
C PRO A 139 2.12 -3.67 -10.26
N GLY A 140 0.98 -3.21 -10.78
CA GLY A 140 -0.33 -3.50 -10.22
C GLY A 140 -0.67 -4.98 -10.29
N MET A 141 -0.34 -5.66 -11.38
CA MET A 141 -0.60 -7.09 -11.58
C MET A 141 0.21 -7.93 -10.61
N ALA A 142 1.49 -7.59 -10.39
CA ALA A 142 2.32 -8.27 -9.40
C ALA A 142 1.77 -8.10 -7.97
N LEU A 143 1.33 -6.89 -7.64
CA LEU A 143 0.78 -6.58 -6.31
C LEU A 143 -0.60 -7.23 -6.08
N MET A 144 -1.44 -7.26 -7.12
CA MET A 144 -2.72 -7.97 -7.13
C MET A 144 -2.51 -9.47 -6.98
N TRP A 145 -1.54 -10.05 -7.71
CA TRP A 145 -1.20 -11.46 -7.61
C TRP A 145 -0.80 -11.86 -6.19
N GLN A 146 0.09 -11.08 -5.56
CA GLN A 146 0.45 -11.30 -4.16
C GLN A 146 -0.76 -11.13 -3.21
N THR A 147 -1.64 -10.16 -3.47
CA THR A 147 -2.86 -9.97 -2.69
C THR A 147 -3.78 -11.19 -2.78
N LEU A 148 -3.96 -11.76 -3.98
CA LEU A 148 -4.75 -12.99 -4.18
C LEU A 148 -4.10 -14.21 -3.50
N LEU A 149 -2.77 -14.33 -3.52
CA LEU A 149 -2.08 -15.38 -2.79
C LEU A 149 -2.25 -15.24 -1.27
N ASN A 150 -2.17 -14.02 -0.74
CA ASN A 150 -2.38 -13.74 0.68
C ASN A 150 -3.79 -14.11 1.15
N LEU A 151 -4.80 -14.10 0.27
CA LEU A 151 -6.15 -14.57 0.58
C LEU A 151 -6.25 -16.11 0.72
N LEU A 152 -5.26 -16.84 0.20
CA LEU A 152 -5.26 -18.31 0.16
C LEU A 152 -4.25 -18.94 1.13
N THR A 153 -3.24 -18.19 1.56
CA THR A 153 -2.20 -18.67 2.49
C THR A 153 -2.51 -18.25 3.93
N PHE A 154 -2.02 -19.05 4.89
CA PHE A 154 -2.08 -18.70 6.31
C PHE A 154 -1.10 -17.58 6.67
N HIS A 155 0.10 -17.61 6.10
CA HIS A 155 1.07 -16.53 6.23
C HIS A 155 0.90 -15.53 5.10
N ARG A 156 0.72 -14.25 5.43
CA ARG A 156 0.77 -13.18 4.44
C ARG A 156 2.17 -13.05 3.91
N ASP A 157 2.29 -12.72 2.63
CA ASP A 157 3.57 -12.57 1.95
C ASP A 157 4.47 -13.81 2.05
N PHE A 158 3.85 -15.00 2.19
CA PHE A 158 4.55 -16.28 2.31
C PHE A 158 5.62 -16.47 1.23
N ALA A 159 5.26 -16.27 -0.04
CA ALA A 159 6.16 -16.45 -1.17
C ALA A 159 7.46 -15.61 -1.05
N PRO A 160 7.39 -14.27 -0.95
CA PRO A 160 8.59 -13.45 -0.82
C PRO A 160 9.33 -13.67 0.51
N GLU A 161 8.67 -13.99 1.61
CA GLU A 161 9.33 -14.26 2.89
C GLU A 161 10.05 -15.62 2.93
N ALA A 162 9.45 -16.65 2.34
CA ALA A 162 10.07 -17.96 2.18
C ALA A 162 11.28 -17.87 1.23
N LEU A 163 11.14 -17.18 0.10
CA LEU A 163 12.23 -16.98 -0.88
C LEU A 163 13.40 -16.18 -0.30
N SER A 164 13.13 -15.20 0.57
CA SER A 164 14.17 -14.42 1.25
C SER A 164 14.75 -15.12 2.49
N GLY A 165 14.23 -16.29 2.86
CA GLY A 165 14.67 -17.04 4.04
C GLY A 165 14.33 -16.39 5.39
N ARG A 166 13.47 -15.35 5.38
CA ARG A 166 12.97 -14.68 6.59
C ARG A 166 11.95 -15.54 7.33
N LEU A 167 11.16 -16.31 6.61
CA LEU A 167 10.22 -17.25 7.19
C LEU A 167 10.92 -18.58 7.50
N ARG A 168 11.08 -18.89 8.79
CA ARG A 168 11.66 -20.15 9.27
C ARG A 168 10.69 -20.85 10.21
N PRO A 169 10.15 -22.03 9.84
CA PRO A 169 9.18 -22.72 10.69
C PRO A 169 9.87 -23.26 11.96
N SER A 170 9.38 -22.84 13.12
CA SER A 170 9.76 -23.40 14.43
C SER A 170 8.67 -24.36 14.92
N GLY A 171 9.08 -25.54 15.41
CA GLY A 171 8.17 -26.56 15.93
C GLY A 171 7.37 -27.35 14.87
N GLY A 172 6.59 -28.34 15.33
CA GLY A 172 5.85 -29.26 14.46
C GLY A 172 4.65 -28.61 13.75
N ARG A 173 3.84 -27.82 14.48
CA ARG A 173 2.68 -27.11 13.91
C ARG A 173 3.10 -26.06 12.87
N GLY A 174 4.18 -25.31 13.12
CA GLY A 174 4.72 -24.33 12.17
C GLY A 174 5.22 -24.97 10.87
N ARG A 175 5.84 -26.15 10.93
CA ARG A 175 6.26 -26.89 9.72
C ARG A 175 5.09 -27.36 8.86
N ALA A 176 4.00 -27.80 9.48
CA ALA A 176 2.80 -28.21 8.77
C ALA A 176 2.14 -27.03 8.05
N ALA A 177 1.96 -25.89 8.74
CA ALA A 177 1.41 -24.67 8.13
C ALA A 177 2.28 -24.18 6.97
N PHE A 178 3.61 -24.16 7.15
CA PHE A 178 4.55 -23.81 6.09
C PHE A 178 4.44 -24.72 4.86
N ALA A 179 4.31 -26.04 5.06
CA ALA A 179 4.16 -26.99 3.97
C ALA A 179 2.84 -26.79 3.20
N ILE A 180 1.75 -26.49 3.91
CA ILE A 180 0.46 -26.19 3.29
C ILE A 180 0.56 -24.89 2.49
N ASP A 181 1.13 -23.81 3.05
CA ASP A 181 1.29 -22.55 2.33
C ASP A 181 2.19 -22.69 1.11
N ALA A 182 3.26 -23.49 1.18
CA ALA A 182 4.10 -23.81 0.03
C ALA A 182 3.31 -24.53 -1.07
N MET A 183 2.53 -25.55 -0.70
CA MET A 183 1.69 -26.30 -1.62
C MET A 183 0.62 -25.40 -2.26
N VAL A 184 -0.10 -24.61 -1.45
CA VAL A 184 -1.12 -23.66 -1.92
C VAL A 184 -0.50 -22.64 -2.85
N THR A 185 0.64 -22.06 -2.48
CA THR A 185 1.35 -21.09 -3.33
C THR A 185 1.68 -21.69 -4.69
N VAL A 186 2.21 -22.91 -4.75
CA VAL A 186 2.55 -23.58 -6.03
C VAL A 186 1.30 -23.88 -6.85
N LEU A 187 0.25 -24.43 -6.24
CA LEU A 187 -0.98 -24.81 -6.95
C LEU A 187 -1.78 -23.59 -7.42
N ALA A 188 -1.83 -22.54 -6.61
CA ALA A 188 -2.61 -21.34 -6.87
C ALA A 188 -1.85 -20.29 -7.70
N ALA A 189 -0.52 -20.36 -7.82
CA ALA A 189 0.30 -19.36 -8.52
C ALA A 189 -0.21 -19.01 -9.92
N ILE A 190 -0.39 -20.01 -10.79
CA ILE A 190 -0.81 -19.79 -12.18
C ILE A 190 -2.25 -19.28 -12.26
N PRO A 191 -3.26 -19.94 -11.62
CA PRO A 191 -4.63 -19.43 -11.65
C PRO A 191 -4.77 -18.00 -11.10
N THR A 192 -4.11 -17.70 -9.97
CA THR A 192 -4.16 -16.35 -9.38
C THR A 192 -3.43 -15.32 -10.23
N ALA A 193 -2.37 -15.68 -10.95
CA ALA A 193 -1.70 -14.77 -11.89
C ALA A 193 -2.63 -14.39 -13.06
N ILE A 194 -3.39 -15.35 -13.60
CA ILE A 194 -4.38 -15.08 -14.66
C ILE A 194 -5.47 -14.14 -14.15
N LEU A 195 -6.01 -14.41 -12.96
CA LEU A 195 -7.00 -13.53 -12.32
C LEU A 195 -6.42 -12.14 -12.03
N ALA A 196 -5.18 -12.05 -11.57
CA ALA A 196 -4.53 -10.78 -11.30
C ALA A 196 -4.43 -9.90 -12.55
N VAL A 197 -4.06 -10.49 -13.70
CA VAL A 197 -4.04 -9.79 -14.99
C VAL A 197 -5.43 -9.28 -15.37
N ALA A 198 -6.46 -10.12 -15.26
CA ALA A 198 -7.83 -9.74 -15.62
C ALA A 198 -8.40 -8.64 -14.71
N ILE A 199 -8.28 -8.81 -13.39
CA ILE A 199 -8.83 -7.88 -12.39
C ILE A 199 -8.06 -6.56 -12.44
N GLU A 200 -6.72 -6.58 -12.43
CA GLU A 200 -5.93 -5.35 -12.49
C GLU A 200 -6.10 -4.64 -13.84
N GLY A 201 -6.19 -5.38 -14.96
CA GLY A 201 -6.49 -4.82 -16.27
C GLY A 201 -7.81 -4.06 -16.28
N GLY A 202 -8.88 -4.67 -15.75
CA GLY A 202 -10.17 -4.01 -15.56
C GLY A 202 -10.10 -2.81 -14.61
N ALA A 203 -9.33 -2.93 -13.52
CA ALA A 203 -9.15 -1.87 -12.54
C ALA A 203 -8.41 -0.65 -13.15
N VAL A 204 -7.38 -0.85 -13.95
CA VAL A 204 -6.66 0.21 -14.66
C VAL A 204 -7.60 0.96 -15.62
N ILE A 205 -8.41 0.24 -16.40
CA ILE A 205 -9.42 0.84 -17.29
C ILE A 205 -10.42 1.69 -16.48
N ALA A 206 -10.83 1.19 -15.32
CA ALA A 206 -11.72 1.90 -14.39
C ALA A 206 -11.03 3.00 -13.56
N ARG A 207 -9.74 3.30 -13.79
CA ARG A 207 -8.92 4.26 -12.99
C ARG A 207 -8.83 3.92 -11.50
N ARG A 208 -8.83 2.62 -11.19
CA ARG A 208 -8.71 2.04 -9.85
C ARG A 208 -7.59 1.00 -9.78
N GLY A 209 -6.58 1.12 -10.64
CA GLY A 209 -5.40 0.25 -10.63
C GLY A 209 -4.60 0.36 -9.33
N GLY A 210 -3.92 -0.73 -8.99
CA GLY A 210 -3.23 -0.99 -7.73
C GLY A 210 -2.02 -0.12 -7.44
N VAL A 211 -1.34 0.38 -8.46
CA VAL A 211 -0.15 1.22 -8.33
C VAL A 211 -0.35 2.49 -9.15
N ILE A 212 -0.09 3.63 -8.53
CA ILE A 212 -0.13 4.94 -9.18
C ILE A 212 1.28 5.52 -9.33
N GLU A 213 1.45 6.25 -10.43
CA GLU A 213 2.58 7.15 -10.67
C GLU A 213 2.03 8.57 -10.75
N VAL A 214 2.52 9.44 -9.87
CA VAL A 214 2.11 10.84 -9.75
C VAL A 214 3.28 11.72 -10.17
N SER A 215 3.04 12.58 -11.17
CA SER A 215 4.01 13.58 -11.61
C SER A 215 3.57 14.97 -11.16
N ALA A 216 4.45 15.73 -10.52
CA ALA A 216 4.17 17.07 -10.03
C ALA A 216 5.31 18.06 -10.30
N SER A 217 4.97 19.34 -10.45
CA SER A 217 5.92 20.43 -10.69
C SER A 217 5.38 21.78 -10.23
#